data_AF-A0ABD6FNG5-F1
#
_entry.id   AF-A0ABD6FNG5-F1
#
_cell.length_a   1.000
_cell.length_b   1.000
_cell.length_c   1.000
_cell.angle_alpha   90.00
_cell.angle_beta   90.00
_cell.angle_gamma   90.00
#
_symmetry.space_group_name_H-M   'P 1'
#
loop_
_entity.id
_entity.type
_entity.pdbx_description
1 polymer ?
#
loop_
_entity_poly.entity_id
_entity_poly.type
_entity_poly.pdbx_seq_one_letter_code
_entity_poly.pdbx_strand_id
1 'polypeptide(L)' 'SQGWALVDQELEEGLRSLAAPVRNARGEVVAAVNISAPVRRGKLEDIVRELLPPVLAAAKAIEEDMRHVETESR' A
#
# COMPACT_ATOMS: atom_id res chain seq x y z
N SER A 1 -4.94 -3.83 -14.36
CA SER A 1 -4.08 -2.98 -13.51
C SER A 1 -3.27 -3.85 -12.57
N GLN A 2 -2.17 -3.36 -12.00
CA GLN A 2 -1.22 -4.18 -11.21
C GLN A 2 -1.53 -4.29 -9.71
N GLY A 3 -2.55 -3.60 -9.20
CA GLY A 3 -2.98 -3.71 -7.80
C GLY A 3 -2.22 -2.83 -6.78
N TRP A 4 -1.30 -1.99 -7.25
CA TRP A 4 -0.54 -1.03 -6.45
C TRP A 4 -0.08 0.14 -7.34
N ALA A 5 0.41 1.21 -6.71
CA ALA A 5 0.92 2.40 -7.38
C ALA A 5 2.32 2.77 -6.84
N LEU A 6 3.13 3.34 -7.72
CA LEU A 6 4.42 3.95 -7.41
C LEU A 6 4.36 5.43 -7.76
N VAL A 7 4.89 6.26 -6.86
CA VAL A 7 5.21 7.66 -7.14
C VAL A 7 6.73 7.81 -7.02
N ASP A 8 7.38 8.30 -8.07
CA ASP A 8 8.82 8.59 -8.09
C ASP A 8 9.06 10.08 -8.24
N GLN A 9 9.34 10.75 -7.12
CA GLN A 9 9.80 12.15 -7.08
C GLN A 9 8.82 13.20 -7.64
N GLU A 10 7.55 12.86 -7.82
CA GLU A 10 6.57 13.80 -8.37
C GLU A 10 6.12 14.87 -7.36
N LEU A 11 6.08 14.55 -6.07
CA LEU A 11 5.69 15.47 -5.00
C LEU A 11 6.90 16.19 -4.38
N GLU A 12 7.98 15.46 -4.12
CA GLU A 12 9.21 15.97 -3.54
C GLU A 12 10.39 15.25 -4.19
N GLU A 13 11.34 16.03 -4.69
CA GLU A 13 12.57 15.49 -5.28
C GLU A 13 13.37 14.74 -4.21
N GLY A 14 13.84 13.54 -4.54
CA GLY A 14 14.48 12.66 -3.56
C GLY A 14 13.52 11.79 -2.73
N LEU A 15 12.20 11.81 -2.97
CA LEU A 15 11.24 10.92 -2.31
C LEU A 15 10.55 9.95 -3.29
N ARG A 16 10.40 8.69 -2.87
CA ARG A 16 9.59 7.67 -3.55
C ARG A 16 8.51 7.16 -2.61
N SER A 17 7.35 6.81 -3.16
CA SER A 17 6.26 6.20 -2.39
C SER A 17 5.62 5.03 -3.12
N LEU A 18 5.25 3.99 -2.38
CA LEU A 18 4.45 2.86 -2.87
C LEU A 18 3.14 2.86 -2.13
N ALA A 19 2.04 2.56 -2.83
CA ALA A 19 0.71 2.47 -2.23
C ALA A 19 -0.06 1.26 -2.72
N ALA A 20 -0.89 0.68 -1.84
CA ALA A 20 -1.82 -0.40 -2.14
C ALA A 20 -3.23 -0.03 -1.68
N PRO A 21 -4.28 -0.42 -2.43
CA PRO A 21 -5.66 -0.20 -2.02
C PRO A 21 -6.03 -1.09 -0.84
N VAL A 22 -6.94 -0.60 0.00
CA VAL A 22 -7.64 -1.36 1.03
C VAL A 22 -9.10 -1.48 0.62
N ARG A 23 -9.62 -2.71 0.59
CA ARG A 23 -10.96 -3.04 0.15
C ARG A 23 -11.86 -3.55 1.27
N ASN A 24 -13.13 -3.14 1.26
CA ASN A 24 -14.13 -3.69 2.17
C ASN A 24 -14.58 -5.10 1.74
N ALA A 25 -15.49 -5.72 2.50
CA ALA A 25 -16.02 -7.06 2.19
C ALA A 25 -16.77 -7.15 0.85
N ARG A 26 -17.22 -6.01 0.27
CA ARG A 26 -17.83 -5.94 -1.06
C ARG A 26 -16.80 -5.79 -2.20
N GLY A 27 -15.52 -5.72 -1.87
CA GLY A 27 -14.42 -5.52 -2.83
C GLY A 27 -14.22 -4.06 -3.26
N GLU A 28 -14.99 -3.13 -2.69
CA GLU A 28 -14.90 -1.69 -2.97
C GLU A 28 -13.65 -1.13 -2.30
N VAL A 29 -12.88 -0.31 -3.03
CA VAL A 29 -11.73 0.39 -2.44
C VAL A 29 -12.27 1.49 -1.52
N VAL A 30 -11.90 1.43 -0.25
CA VAL A 30 -12.35 2.38 0.78
C VAL A 30 -11.21 3.21 1.37
N ALA A 31 -9.97 2.76 1.19
CA ALA A 31 -8.76 3.45 1.65
C ALA A 31 -7.53 3.00 0.84
N ALA A 32 -6.36 3.53 1.18
CA ALA A 32 -5.07 3.06 0.70
C ALA A 32 -4.02 3.14 1.83
N VAL A 33 -3.06 2.22 1.81
CA VAL A 33 -1.84 2.26 2.63
C VAL A 33 -0.68 2.67 1.74
N ASN A 34 0.18 3.56 2.24
CA ASN A 34 1.43 3.90 1.56
C ASN A 34 2.66 3.76 2.47
N ILE A 35 3.83 3.66 1.83
CA ILE A 35 5.13 3.83 2.47
C ILE A 35 5.97 4.78 1.63
N SER A 36 6.65 5.72 2.28
CA SER A 36 7.56 6.65 1.62
C SER A 36 9.00 6.38 2.05
N ALA A 37 9.93 6.44 1.10
CA ALA A 37 11.35 6.21 1.34
C ALA A 37 12.21 7.18 0.53
N PRO A 38 13.36 7.64 1.07
CA PRO A 38 14.30 8.46 0.31
C PRO A 38 14.88 7.70 -0.90
N VAL A 39 15.09 8.39 -2.01
CA VAL A 39 15.68 7.85 -3.26
C VAL A 39 17.08 7.28 -3.04
N ARG A 40 17.82 7.79 -2.04
CA ARG A 40 19.16 7.29 -1.67
C ARG A 40 19.16 5.83 -1.18
N ARG A 41 17.99 5.25 -0.90
CA ARG A 41 17.85 3.88 -0.41
C ARG A 41 18.21 2.81 -1.45
N GLY A 42 18.25 3.14 -2.74
CA GLY A 42 18.66 2.21 -3.78
C GLY A 42 18.03 2.47 -5.14
N LYS A 43 18.21 1.54 -6.08
CA LYS A 43 17.50 1.59 -7.37
C LYS A 43 16.00 1.38 -7.15
N LEU A 44 15.21 1.83 -8.11
CA LEU A 44 13.76 1.76 -8.00
C LEU A 44 13.27 0.30 -7.85
N GLU A 45 13.88 -0.61 -8.58
CA GLU A 45 13.55 -2.04 -8.57
C GLU A 45 13.83 -2.67 -7.20
N ASP A 46 14.91 -2.25 -6.53
CA ASP A 46 15.26 -2.72 -5.19
C ASP A 46 14.22 -2.23 -4.17
N ILE A 47 13.82 -0.96 -4.26
CA ILE A 47 12.76 -0.39 -3.41
C ILE A 47 11.45 -1.14 -3.60
N VAL A 48 11.03 -1.40 -4.84
CA VAL A 48 9.81 -2.17 -5.11
C VAL A 48 9.93 -3.58 -4.54
N ARG A 49 11.04 -4.28 -4.82
CA ARG A 49 11.28 -5.66 -4.34
C ARG A 49 11.21 -5.76 -2.81
N GLU A 50 11.75 -4.76 -2.10
CA GLU A 50 11.85 -4.79 -0.64
C GLU A 50 10.61 -4.25 0.07
N LEU A 51 9.98 -3.21 -0.48
CA LEU A 51 8.91 -2.48 0.22
C LEU A 51 7.51 -2.85 -0.26
N LEU A 52 7.35 -3.34 -1.48
CA LEU A 52 6.03 -3.74 -1.96
C LEU A 52 5.44 -4.92 -1.15
N PRO A 53 6.18 -6.00 -0.86
CA PRO A 53 5.64 -7.12 -0.09
C PRO A 53 5.05 -6.73 1.28
N PRO A 54 5.75 -5.95 2.14
CA PRO A 54 5.17 -5.54 3.43
C PRO A 54 4.01 -4.55 3.27
N VAL A 55 3.99 -3.69 2.25
CA VAL A 55 2.84 -2.80 1.96
C VAL A 55 1.59 -3.61 1.61
N LEU A 56 1.74 -4.60 0.74
CA LEU A 56 0.63 -5.50 0.37
C LEU A 56 0.16 -6.33 1.57
N ALA A 57 1.08 -6.81 2.40
CA ALA A 57 0.74 -7.55 3.61
C ALA A 57 -0.02 -6.67 4.62
N ALA A 58 0.41 -5.43 4.82
CA ALA A 58 -0.27 -4.47 5.68
C ALA A 58 -1.68 -4.15 5.18
N ALA A 59 -1.85 -3.91 3.86
CA ALA A 59 -3.16 -3.70 3.27
C ALA A 59 -4.09 -4.91 3.53
N LYS A 60 -3.61 -6.14 3.28
CA LYS A 60 -4.37 -7.37 3.52
C LYS A 60 -4.77 -7.56 4.98
N ALA A 61 -3.86 -7.27 5.91
CA ALA A 61 -4.15 -7.36 7.35
C ALA A 61 -5.24 -6.37 7.77
N ILE A 62 -5.20 -5.14 7.27
CA ILE A 62 -6.27 -4.14 7.51
C ILE A 62 -7.60 -4.64 6.95
N GLU A 63 -7.61 -5.21 5.73
CA GLU A 63 -8.82 -5.78 5.15
C GLU A 63 -9.38 -6.96 5.98
N GLU A 64 -8.52 -7.76 6.60
CA GLU A 64 -8.89 -8.86 7.51
C GLU A 64 -9.55 -8.32 8.79
N ASP A 65 -8.93 -7.34 9.44
CA ASP A 65 -9.46 -6.71 10.65
C ASP A 65 -10.80 -6.01 10.39
N MET A 66 -10.93 -5.30 9.26
CA MET A 66 -12.18 -4.66 8.84
C MET A 66 -13.33 -5.67 8.70
N ARG A 67 -13.06 -6.86 8.14
CA ARG A 67 -14.09 -7.91 8.00
C ARG A 67 -14.57 -8.44 9.35
N HIS A 68 -13.71 -8.49 10.36
CA HIS A 68 -14.11 -8.90 11.70
C HIS A 68 -15.06 -7.87 12.33
N VAL A 69 -14.72 -6.58 12.25
CA VAL A 69 -15.56 -5.50 12.80
C VAL A 69 -16.92 -5.38 12.10
N GLU A 70 -16.96 -5.56 10.78
CA GLU A 70 -18.22 -5.54 10.01
C GLU A 70 -19.14 -6.72 10.34
N THR A 71 -18.57 -7.86 10.76
CA THR A 71 -19.34 -9.05 11.14
C THR A 71 -19.93 -8.91 12.54
N GLU A 72 -19.19 -8.32 13.48
CA GLU A 72 -19.68 -8.06 14.86
C GLU A 72 -20.73 -6.94 14.94
N SER A 73 -20.77 -6.06 13.94
CA SER A 73 -21.74 -4.96 13.86
C SER A 73 -23.09 -5.35 13.25
N ARG A 74 -23.30 -6.63 12.91
CA ARG A 74 -24.56 -7.17 12.38
C ARG A 74 -25.29 -8.00 13.43
#